data_AF-A0A7C4TD70-F1
#
_entry.id   AF-A0A7C4TD70-F1
#
_cell.length_a   1.000
_cell.length_b   1.000
_cell.length_c   1.000
_cell.angle_alpha   90.00
_cell.angle_beta   90.00
_cell.angle_gamma   90.00
#
_symmetry.space_group_name_H-M   'P 1'
#
loop_
_entity.id
_entity.type
_entity.pdbx_description
1 polymer ?
#
loop_
_entity_poly.entity_id
_entity_poly.type
_entity_poly.pdbx_seq_one_letter_code
_entity_poly.pdbx_strand_id
1 'polypeptide(L)'
;MGLAAERSGSCTCRPPHPGDSQCMYCMRSLQRSKPTISLRLPRSLLEGIDGPVRRTRMRSRTEFIERAVETYVDELGEARIVVVKPWAEAKARAAILRYLKGRRATYVTDIAEALGMDLDLAFRVVASLAKERRVVG
;
A
#
# COMPACT_ATOMS: atom_id res chain seq x y z
N MET A 1 -24.56 33.82 -24.52
CA MET A 1 -23.47 33.33 -23.65
C MET A 1 -23.90 31.98 -23.10
N GLY A 2 -23.13 30.94 -23.44
CA GLY A 2 -23.57 29.55 -23.37
C GLY A 2 -23.47 28.93 -21.98
N LEU A 3 -24.48 28.14 -21.63
CA LEU A 3 -24.45 27.12 -20.59
C LEU A 3 -24.47 25.76 -21.30
N ALA A 4 -23.34 25.06 -21.26
CA ALA A 4 -23.27 23.65 -21.59
C ALA A 4 -23.59 22.85 -20.32
N ALA A 5 -24.67 22.08 -20.33
CA ALA A 5 -25.00 21.16 -19.27
C ALA A 5 -25.47 19.82 -19.86
N GLU A 6 -24.75 18.77 -19.44
CA GLU A 6 -25.21 17.40 -19.23
C GLU A 6 -25.73 16.60 -20.44
N ARG A 7 -24.84 15.74 -20.98
CA ARG A 7 -25.25 14.48 -21.61
C ARG A 7 -24.78 13.32 -20.72
N SER A 8 -25.51 13.10 -19.64
CA SER A 8 -25.57 11.82 -18.96
C SER A 8 -26.27 10.83 -19.91
N GLY A 9 -25.46 10.03 -20.61
CA GLY A 9 -25.95 8.96 -21.48
C GLY A 9 -26.62 7.88 -20.64
N SER A 10 -27.94 7.98 -20.46
CA SER A 10 -28.76 6.87 -20.02
C SER A 10 -28.83 5.85 -21.16
N CYS A 11 -28.14 4.72 -21.02
CA CYS A 11 -28.35 3.58 -21.92
C CYS A 11 -29.77 3.03 -21.71
N THR A 12 -30.74 3.51 -22.47
CA THR A 12 -32.06 2.88 -22.58
C THR A 12 -31.93 1.67 -23.50
N CYS A 13 -31.57 0.51 -22.94
CA CYS A 13 -31.62 -0.75 -23.68
C CYS A 13 -33.09 -1.15 -23.87
N ARG A 14 -33.67 -0.86 -25.04
CA ARG A 14 -34.92 -1.48 -25.49
C ARG A 14 -34.59 -2.89 -26.04
N PRO A 15 -35.38 -3.94 -25.79
CA PRO A 15 -35.03 -5.29 -26.24
C PRO A 15 -34.99 -5.35 -27.78
N PRO A 16 -34.04 -6.09 -28.39
CA PRO A 16 -33.81 -6.01 -29.82
C PRO A 16 -34.79 -6.89 -30.61
N HIS A 17 -35.16 -6.42 -31.80
CA HIS A 17 -35.71 -7.25 -32.87
C HIS A 17 -34.62 -8.19 -33.42
N PRO A 18 -34.99 -9.37 -33.95
CA PRO A 18 -34.02 -10.35 -34.42
C PRO A 18 -33.39 -9.86 -35.73
N GLY A 19 -32.21 -9.23 -35.63
CA GLY A 19 -31.48 -8.71 -36.79
C GLY A 19 -30.24 -7.87 -36.49
N ASP A 20 -30.05 -7.38 -35.26
CA ASP A 20 -28.97 -6.42 -34.99
C ASP A 20 -27.75 -7.04 -34.29
N SER A 21 -26.64 -7.07 -35.03
CA SER A 21 -25.27 -7.41 -34.60
C SER A 21 -24.68 -6.47 -33.54
N GLN A 22 -25.49 -5.60 -32.90
CA GLN A 22 -25.07 -4.66 -31.87
C GLN A 22 -25.22 -5.24 -30.46
N CYS A 23 -24.50 -6.33 -30.17
CA CYS A 23 -24.32 -6.75 -28.77
C CYS A 23 -22.90 -7.27 -28.46
N MET A 24 -21.91 -7.01 -29.31
CA MET A 24 -20.51 -7.34 -28.99
C MET A 24 -19.67 -6.16 -28.51
N TYR A 25 -19.99 -4.93 -28.93
CA TYR A 25 -19.16 -3.76 -28.60
C TYR A 25 -19.35 -3.28 -27.14
N CYS A 26 -20.57 -3.39 -26.59
CA CYS A 26 -20.85 -3.07 -25.18
C CYS A 26 -20.15 -4.01 -24.18
N MET A 27 -19.98 -5.30 -24.51
CA MET A 27 -19.28 -6.23 -23.63
C MET A 27 -17.75 -6.08 -23.69
N ARG A 28 -17.20 -5.62 -24.81
CA ARG A 28 -15.75 -5.43 -24.99
C ARG A 28 -15.18 -4.23 -24.22
N SER A 29 -15.98 -3.19 -23.97
CA SER A 29 -15.54 -1.98 -23.25
C SER A 29 -15.49 -2.15 -21.73
N LEU A 30 -16.32 -3.03 -21.16
CA LEU A 30 -16.31 -3.35 -19.73
C LEU A 30 -15.04 -4.09 -19.29
N GLN A 31 -14.34 -4.76 -20.22
CA GLN A 31 -13.16 -5.57 -19.89
C GLN A 31 -11.84 -4.77 -19.77
N ARG A 32 -11.84 -3.46 -20.06
CA ARG A 32 -10.62 -2.61 -20.01
C ARG A 32 -10.71 -1.40 -19.07
N SER A 33 -11.86 -1.16 -18.43
CA SER A 33 -12.02 -0.01 -17.55
C SER A 33 -11.54 -0.34 -16.13
N LYS A 34 -10.85 0.60 -15.48
CA LYS A 34 -10.49 0.48 -14.07
C LYS A 34 -11.80 0.32 -13.25
N PRO A 35 -11.83 -0.53 -12.21
CA PRO A 35 -13.00 -0.69 -11.37
C PRO A 35 -13.40 0.65 -10.74
N THR A 36 -14.70 0.95 -10.74
CA THR A 36 -15.22 2.22 -10.21
C THR A 36 -15.61 2.06 -8.74
N ILE A 37 -15.12 2.96 -7.89
CA ILE A 37 -15.44 3.01 -6.46
C ILE A 37 -16.16 4.32 -6.16
N SER A 38 -17.28 4.24 -5.44
CA SER A 38 -18.00 5.42 -4.94
C SER A 38 -17.55 5.73 -3.50
N LEU A 39 -17.10 6.96 -3.24
CA LEU A 39 -16.62 7.39 -1.93
C LEU A 39 -17.36 8.64 -1.46
N ARG A 40 -17.54 8.76 -0.15
CA ARG A 40 -18.04 9.98 0.50
C ARG A 40 -16.86 10.67 1.18
N LEU A 41 -16.53 11.88 0.73
CA LEU A 41 -15.43 12.67 1.29
C LEU A 41 -15.99 13.94 1.95
N PRO A 42 -15.40 14.41 3.06
CA PRO A 42 -15.77 15.68 3.66
C PRO A 42 -15.44 16.83 2.70
N ARG A 43 -16.23 17.91 2.76
CA ARG A 43 -16.08 19.06 1.85
C ARG A 43 -14.69 19.69 1.90
N SER A 44 -14.12 19.82 3.09
CA SER A 44 -12.77 20.34 3.30
C SER A 44 -11.70 19.52 2.56
N LEU A 45 -11.84 18.20 2.51
CA LEU A 45 -10.91 17.33 1.79
C LEU A 45 -11.10 17.45 0.27
N LEU A 46 -12.33 17.60 -0.22
CA LEU A 46 -12.60 17.84 -1.64
C LEU A 46 -11.98 19.17 -2.11
N GLU A 47 -12.13 20.23 -1.33
CA GLU A 47 -11.47 21.52 -1.59
C GLU A 47 -9.95 21.39 -1.54
N GLY A 48 -9.45 20.60 -0.58
CA GLY A 48 -8.03 20.25 -0.46
C GLY A 48 -7.47 19.49 -1.67
N ILE A 49 -8.30 18.73 -2.41
CA ILE A 49 -7.92 18.04 -3.65
C ILE A 49 -7.95 19.00 -4.85
N ASP A 50 -8.92 19.91 -4.90
CA ASP A 50 -9.07 20.86 -6.02
C ASP A 50 -7.89 21.80 -6.18
N GLY A 51 -7.28 22.24 -5.08
CA GLY A 51 -6.10 23.10 -5.09
C GLY A 51 -4.89 22.46 -5.81
N PRO A 52 -4.42 21.28 -5.38
CA PRO A 52 -3.41 20.50 -6.07
C PRO A 52 -3.77 20.22 -7.53
N VAL A 53 -4.97 19.72 -7.84
CA VAL A 53 -5.39 19.37 -9.22
C VAL A 53 -5.35 20.58 -10.16
N ARG A 54 -5.58 21.80 -9.67
CA ARG A 54 -5.44 23.03 -10.49
C ARG A 54 -3.99 23.46 -10.68
N ARG A 55 -3.12 23.21 -9.70
CA ARG A 55 -1.71 23.65 -9.69
C ARG A 55 -0.79 22.67 -10.41
N THR A 56 -1.02 21.38 -10.23
CA THR A 56 -0.36 20.33 -11.00
C THR A 56 -1.23 20.09 -12.23
N ARG A 57 -0.66 19.89 -13.42
CA ARG A 57 -1.41 19.66 -14.67
C ARG A 57 -2.09 18.29 -14.72
N MET A 58 -2.75 17.88 -13.64
CA MET A 58 -3.52 16.64 -13.56
C MET A 58 -4.83 16.81 -14.34
N ARG A 59 -5.25 15.76 -15.02
CA ARG A 59 -6.41 15.75 -15.92
C ARG A 59 -7.72 15.68 -15.15
N SER A 60 -7.71 15.13 -13.94
CA SER A 60 -8.92 14.96 -13.12
C SER A 60 -8.61 14.76 -11.64
N ARG A 61 -9.63 14.93 -10.81
CA ARG A 61 -9.60 14.52 -9.39
C ARG A 61 -9.31 13.02 -9.24
N THR A 62 -9.82 12.19 -10.16
CA THR A 62 -9.57 10.75 -10.19
C THR A 62 -8.08 10.46 -10.34
N GLU A 63 -7.39 11.14 -11.25
CA GLU A 63 -5.94 10.96 -11.43
C GLU A 63 -5.16 11.33 -10.16
N PHE A 64 -5.56 12.41 -9.48
CA PHE A 64 -4.95 12.77 -8.20
C PHE A 64 -5.15 11.68 -7.14
N ILE A 65 -6.38 11.17 -7.02
CA ILE A 65 -6.72 10.12 -6.04
C ILE A 65 -5.96 8.83 -6.37
N GLU A 66 -5.90 8.43 -7.65
CA GLU A 66 -5.15 7.25 -8.09
C GLU A 66 -3.69 7.34 -7.66
N ARG A 67 -3.02 8.46 -7.96
CA ARG A 67 -1.62 8.66 -7.57
C ARG A 67 -1.42 8.69 -6.06
N ALA A 68 -2.31 9.37 -5.33
CA ALA A 68 -2.22 9.44 -3.87
C ALA A 68 -2.39 8.06 -3.23
N VAL A 69 -3.32 7.24 -3.75
CA VAL A 69 -3.53 5.87 -3.25
C VAL A 69 -2.36 4.97 -3.62
N GLU A 70 -1.85 5.04 -4.84
CA GLU A 70 -0.65 4.29 -5.27
C GLU A 70 0.54 4.61 -4.35
N THR A 71 0.85 5.89 -4.15
CA THR A 71 1.93 6.31 -3.24
C THR A 71 1.71 5.82 -1.82
N TYR A 72 0.50 5.94 -1.28
CA TYR A 72 0.22 5.48 0.08
C TYR A 72 0.33 3.95 0.23
N VAL A 73 -0.08 3.19 -0.80
CA VAL A 73 0.08 1.73 -0.82
C VAL A 73 1.55 1.35 -0.92
N ASP A 74 2.32 2.04 -1.77
CA ASP A 74 3.77 1.82 -1.90
C ASP A 74 4.49 2.14 -0.58
N GLU A 75 4.18 3.27 0.04
CA GLU A 75 4.71 3.66 1.36
C GLU A 75 4.37 2.62 2.45
N LEU A 76 3.15 2.09 2.46
CA LEU A 76 2.76 1.03 3.38
C LEU A 76 3.42 -0.32 3.06
N GLY A 77 3.71 -0.60 1.79
CA GLY A 77 4.44 -1.79 1.36
C GLY A 77 5.92 -1.75 1.74
N GLU A 78 6.54 -0.56 1.62
CA GLU A 78 7.92 -0.31 2.05
C GLU A 78 8.04 -0.23 3.57
N ALA A 79 7.05 0.36 4.24
CA ALA A 79 6.91 0.31 5.69
C ALA A 79 6.45 -1.09 6.11
N ARG A 80 7.35 -2.08 6.02
CA ARG A 80 7.17 -3.37 6.68
C ARG A 80 6.88 -3.11 8.16
N ILE A 81 5.60 -3.17 8.53
CA ILE A 81 5.16 -3.00 9.91
C ILE A 81 5.72 -4.18 10.69
N VAL A 82 6.87 -3.97 11.34
CA VAL A 82 7.46 -4.95 12.26
C VAL A 82 6.55 -4.98 13.48
N VAL A 83 5.61 -5.92 13.50
CA VAL A 83 4.79 -6.18 14.68
C VAL A 83 5.71 -6.70 15.78
N VAL A 84 6.11 -5.80 16.68
CA VAL A 84 6.97 -6.13 17.83
C VAL A 84 6.22 -7.08 18.74
N LYS A 85 6.71 -8.32 18.84
CA LYS A 85 6.16 -9.30 19.78
C LYS A 85 6.81 -9.10 21.16
N PRO A 86 6.08 -9.32 22.27
CA PRO A 86 6.72 -9.37 23.58
C PRO A 86 7.63 -10.61 23.65
N TRP A 87 8.92 -10.39 23.89
CA TRP A 87 9.94 -11.44 24.01
C TRP A 87 10.45 -11.54 25.44
N ALA A 88 10.57 -12.77 25.94
CA ALA A 88 11.36 -13.06 27.13
C ALA A 88 12.86 -13.15 26.74
N GLU A 89 13.76 -12.62 27.58
CA GLU A 89 15.18 -12.50 27.26
C GLU A 89 15.85 -13.85 26.92
N ALA A 90 15.54 -14.91 27.66
CA ALA A 90 16.06 -16.25 27.41
C ALA A 90 15.64 -16.79 26.02
N LYS A 91 14.40 -16.50 25.61
CA LYS A 91 13.86 -16.91 24.29
C LYS A 91 14.50 -16.09 23.17
N ALA A 92 14.72 -14.79 23.40
CA ALA A 92 15.39 -13.91 22.46
C ALA A 92 16.84 -14.36 22.20
N ARG A 93 17.60 -14.71 23.24
CA ARG A 93 18.96 -15.27 23.11
C ARG A 93 19.00 -16.50 22.22
N ALA A 94 18.12 -17.47 22.46
CA ALA A 94 18.06 -18.70 21.68
C ALA A 94 17.65 -18.45 20.22
N ALA A 95 16.76 -17.49 19.98
CA ALA A 95 16.33 -17.10 18.64
C ALA A 95 17.47 -16.41 17.86
N ILE A 96 18.18 -15.46 18.48
CA ILE A 96 19.31 -14.74 17.88
C ILE A 96 20.44 -15.72 17.52
N LEU A 97 20.83 -16.61 18.43
CA LEU A 97 21.87 -17.62 18.16
C LEU A 97 21.48 -18.54 17.00
N ARG A 98 20.20 -18.90 16.90
CA ARG A 98 19.69 -19.71 15.78
C ARG A 98 19.70 -18.94 14.47
N TYR A 99 19.37 -17.65 14.50
CA TYR A 99 19.37 -16.78 13.34
C TYR A 99 20.78 -16.53 12.80
N LEU A 100 21.77 -16.40 13.70
CA LEU A 100 23.18 -16.22 13.36
C LEU A 100 23.85 -17.51 12.86
N LYS A 101 23.27 -18.69 13.14
CA LYS A 101 23.85 -19.98 12.74
C LYS A 101 23.86 -20.10 11.21
N GLY A 102 25.04 -19.97 10.61
CA GLY A 102 25.26 -20.05 9.16
C GLY A 102 25.34 -18.70 8.44
N ARG A 103 25.27 -17.57 9.16
CA ARG A 103 25.45 -16.21 8.60
C ARG A 103 26.77 -15.62 9.09
N ARG A 104 27.48 -14.92 8.20
CA ARG A 104 28.85 -14.43 8.47
C ARG A 104 28.89 -13.03 9.10
N ALA A 105 27.91 -12.18 8.79
CA ALA A 105 27.75 -10.87 9.40
C ALA A 105 26.30 -10.41 9.19
N THR A 106 25.66 -9.87 10.22
CA THR A 106 24.30 -9.32 10.11
C THR A 106 24.14 -8.20 11.14
N TYR A 107 23.57 -7.07 10.74
CA TYR A 107 23.35 -5.95 11.63
C TYR A 107 22.27 -6.27 12.66
N VAL A 108 22.38 -5.71 13.87
CA VAL A 108 21.40 -5.94 14.94
C VAL A 108 20.00 -5.49 14.54
N THR A 109 19.91 -4.43 13.73
CA THR A 109 18.66 -3.93 13.13
C THR A 109 17.97 -5.00 12.28
N ASP A 110 18.72 -5.69 11.42
CA ASP A 110 18.18 -6.74 10.55
C ASP A 110 17.71 -7.97 11.36
N ILE A 111 18.40 -8.25 12.47
CA ILE A 111 18.02 -9.32 13.40
C ILE A 111 16.71 -8.96 14.12
N ALA A 112 16.58 -7.72 14.60
CA ALA A 112 15.37 -7.23 15.26
C ALA A 112 14.16 -7.24 14.32
N GLU A 113 14.34 -6.78 13.07
CA GLU A 113 13.32 -6.82 12.03
C GLU A 113 12.90 -8.26 11.72
N ALA A 114 13.86 -9.13 11.39
CA ALA A 114 13.57 -10.49 10.95
C ALA A 114 12.92 -11.36 12.05
N LEU A 115 13.21 -11.08 13.31
CA LEU A 115 12.66 -11.80 14.45
C LEU A 115 11.43 -11.10 15.07
N GLY A 116 11.06 -9.89 14.60
CA GLY A 116 9.97 -9.09 15.16
C GLY A 116 10.19 -8.78 16.65
N MET A 117 11.41 -8.41 17.01
CA MET A 117 11.82 -8.12 18.38
C MET A 117 11.93 -6.61 18.58
N ASP A 118 11.78 -6.20 19.84
CA ASP A 118 12.16 -4.85 20.24
C ASP A 118 13.65 -4.60 19.98
N LEU A 119 13.97 -3.44 19.41
CA LEU A 119 15.33 -3.11 18.97
C LEU A 119 16.28 -2.99 20.17
N ASP A 120 15.83 -2.39 21.27
CA ASP A 120 16.64 -2.24 22.48
C ASP A 120 16.92 -3.60 23.14
N LEU A 121 15.92 -4.48 23.15
CA LEU A 121 16.11 -5.87 23.59
C LEU A 121 17.13 -6.60 22.70
N ALA A 122 17.07 -6.44 21.38
CA ALA A 122 18.01 -7.05 20.45
C ALA A 122 19.44 -6.59 20.74
N PHE A 123 19.67 -5.29 20.91
CA PHE A 123 20.99 -4.73 21.28
C PHE A 123 21.47 -5.27 22.61
N ARG A 124 20.62 -5.28 23.65
CA ARG A 124 20.99 -5.79 24.97
C ARG A 124 21.42 -7.26 24.92
N VAL A 125 20.67 -8.08 24.19
CA VAL A 125 20.94 -9.51 24.07
C VAL A 125 22.22 -9.75 23.25
N VAL A 126 22.38 -9.10 22.11
CA VAL A 126 23.59 -9.23 21.27
C VAL A 126 24.83 -8.74 22.05
N ALA A 127 24.75 -7.63 22.77
CA ALA A 127 25.84 -7.13 23.60
C ALA A 127 26.24 -8.13 24.70
N SER A 128 25.28 -8.82 25.32
CA SER A 128 25.61 -9.88 26.28
C SER A 128 26.24 -11.10 25.60
N LEU A 129 25.74 -11.51 24.43
CA LEU A 129 26.31 -12.63 23.68
C LEU A 129 27.73 -12.32 23.17
N ALA A 130 28.02 -11.06 22.87
CA ALA A 130 29.35 -10.60 22.49
C ALA A 130 30.34 -10.66 23.67
N LYS A 131 29.90 -10.26 24.88
CA LYS A 131 30.71 -10.43 26.11
C LYS A 131 31.05 -11.89 26.39
N GLU A 132 30.15 -12.80 26.05
CA GLU A 132 30.32 -14.25 26.18
C GLU A 132 31.17 -14.88 25.04
N ARG A 133 31.80 -14.06 24.16
CA ARG A 133 32.54 -14.47 22.95
C ARG A 133 31.75 -15.34 21.96
N ARG A 134 30.42 -15.29 21.99
CA ARG A 134 29.55 -16.07 21.08
C ARG A 134 29.20 -15.33 19.79
N VAL A 135 29.37 -14.00 19.76
CA VAL A 135 29.08 -13.13 18.61
C VAL A 135 30.19 -12.08 18.52
N VAL A 136 30.71 -11.81 17.32
CA VAL A 136 31.70 -10.75 17.08
C VAL A 136 30.94 -9.55 16.52
N GLY A 137 31.11 -8.39 17.17
CA GLY A 137 30.58 -7.11 16.73
C GLY A 137 31.43 -6.48 15.64
#